data_AF-A0A8T8HWR2-F1
#
_entry.id   AF-A0A8T8HWR2-F1
#
_cell.length_a   1.000
_cell.length_b   1.000
_cell.length_c   1.000
_cell.angle_alpha   90.00
_cell.angle_beta   90.00
_cell.angle_gamma   90.00
#
_symmetry.space_group_name_H-M   'P 1'
#
loop_
_entity.id
_entity.type
_entity.pdbx_description
1 polymer ?
#
loop_
_entity_poly.entity_id
_entity_poly.type
_entity_poly.pdbx_seq_one_letter_code
_entity_poly.pdbx_strand_id
1 'polypeptide(L)'
;MIIPIGSGPPPLLVRISARRAAHVRARCGVIGPALAGGAPVLGVALVVVGLRLPTSYHPISAIGVMMGALAALWLLLSGTTLTGARSSVHGGHLDVNRAGVTKRVLGALWGGAVFCAASACFLHLMILNSGPRQVPFTAGAAAYLALLAVVVLLGGVAFFTARALLDPRAAGRAPAA
;
A
#
# COMPACT_ATOMS: atom_id res chain seq x y z
N MET A 1 17.32 -15.71 30.53
CA MET A 1 18.08 -15.73 29.26
C MET A 1 17.65 -14.53 28.43
N ILE A 2 18.41 -13.44 28.51
CA ILE A 2 18.13 -12.20 27.78
C ILE A 2 18.81 -12.34 26.42
N ILE A 3 18.05 -12.50 25.36
CA ILE A 3 18.58 -12.53 24.00
C ILE A 3 19.02 -11.10 23.68
N PRO A 4 20.31 -10.81 23.46
CA PRO A 4 20.72 -9.50 22.97
C PRO A 4 20.14 -9.33 21.57
N ILE A 5 19.10 -8.49 21.46
CA ILE A 5 18.56 -8.06 20.18
C ILE A 5 19.72 -7.37 19.47
N GLY A 6 20.18 -8.01 18.39
CA GLY A 6 21.44 -7.70 17.74
C GLY A 6 21.65 -6.22 17.49
N SER A 7 22.89 -5.80 17.70
CA SER A 7 23.48 -4.59 17.15
C SER A 7 23.22 -4.53 15.65
N GLY A 8 22.11 -3.91 15.26
CA GLY A 8 21.88 -3.52 13.88
C GLY A 8 23.07 -2.68 13.39
N PRO A 9 23.35 -2.66 12.07
CA PRO A 9 24.39 -1.78 11.54
C PRO A 9 24.16 -0.36 12.06
N PRO A 10 25.22 0.36 12.48
CA PRO A 10 25.09 1.68 13.07
C PRO A 10 24.24 2.57 12.15
N PRO A 11 23.30 3.36 12.72
CA PRO A 11 22.38 4.14 11.92
C PRO A 11 23.17 5.07 11.01
N LEU A 12 23.03 4.86 9.70
CA LEU A 12 23.65 5.73 8.71
C LEU A 12 22.83 7.02 8.66
N LEU A 13 23.23 7.99 9.48
CA LEU A 13 22.55 9.27 9.62
C LEU A 13 23.05 10.25 8.55
N VAL A 14 22.14 10.69 7.68
CA VAL A 14 22.42 11.75 6.72
C VAL A 14 21.78 13.04 7.20
N ARG A 15 22.58 14.11 7.31
CA ARG A 15 22.09 15.42 7.72
C ARG A 15 21.14 15.96 6.64
N ILE A 16 19.97 16.42 7.06
CA ILE A 16 18.95 17.02 6.20
C ILE A 16 18.55 18.38 6.75
N SER A 17 18.11 19.29 5.87
CA SER A 17 17.62 20.60 6.30
C SER A 17 16.34 20.47 7.15
N ALA A 18 16.17 21.35 8.14
CA ALA A 18 14.98 21.39 8.99
C ALA A 18 13.67 21.53 8.18
N ARG A 19 13.70 22.32 7.09
CA ARG A 19 12.57 22.49 6.17
C ARG A 19 12.18 21.18 5.50
N ARG A 20 13.16 20.36 5.10
CA ARG A 20 12.91 19.05 4.49
C ARG A 20 12.40 18.04 5.51
N ALA A 21 12.97 18.04 6.71
CA ALA A 21 12.49 17.21 7.82
C ALA A 21 11.00 17.48 8.14
N ALA A 22 10.62 18.76 8.22
CA ALA A 22 9.23 19.16 8.43
C ALA A 22 8.32 18.74 7.26
N HIS A 23 8.78 18.91 6.01
CA HIS A 23 8.02 18.49 4.83
C HIS A 23 7.75 16.98 4.78
N VAL A 24 8.77 16.15 5.07
CA VAL A 24 8.62 14.68 5.12
C VAL A 24 7.62 14.30 6.20
N ARG A 25 7.73 14.87 7.41
CA ARG A 25 6.80 14.59 8.51
C ARG A 25 5.36 15.00 8.18
N ALA A 26 5.17 16.18 7.58
CA ALA A 26 3.85 16.67 7.20
C ALA A 26 3.21 15.77 6.12
N ARG A 27 3.95 15.43 5.06
CA ARG A 27 3.45 14.55 3.99
C ARG A 27 3.12 13.15 4.49
N CYS A 28 4.02 12.53 5.26
CA CYS A 28 3.76 11.22 5.87
C CYS A 28 2.59 11.27 6.87
N GLY A 29 2.47 12.37 7.62
CA GLY A 29 1.41 12.59 8.61
C GLY A 29 0.03 12.86 8.01
N VAL A 30 -0.06 13.27 6.74
CA VAL A 30 -1.33 13.44 6.03
C VAL A 30 -1.67 12.20 5.21
N ILE A 31 -0.73 11.74 4.38
CA ILE A 31 -1.00 10.65 3.42
C ILE A 31 -1.17 9.32 4.14
N GLY A 32 -0.34 9.02 5.14
CA GLY A 32 -0.40 7.76 5.88
C GLY A 32 -1.76 7.52 6.54
N PRO A 33 -2.25 8.45 7.38
CA PRO A 33 -3.57 8.32 8.02
C PRO A 33 -4.72 8.35 7.02
N ALA A 34 -4.64 9.16 5.96
CA ALA A 34 -5.68 9.19 4.92
C ALA A 34 -5.81 7.82 4.23
N LEU A 35 -4.69 7.19 3.88
CA LEU A 35 -4.67 5.84 3.32
C LEU A 35 -5.15 4.78 4.33
N ALA A 36 -4.68 4.87 5.57
CA ALA A 36 -5.09 3.93 6.62
C ALA A 36 -6.60 4.03 6.93
N GLY A 37 -7.18 5.23 6.89
CA GLY A 37 -8.62 5.45 7.07
C GLY A 37 -9.44 5.08 5.85
N GLY A 38 -8.93 5.30 4.63
CA GLY A 38 -9.62 4.96 3.38
C GLY A 38 -9.63 3.45 3.07
N ALA A 39 -8.58 2.72 3.49
CA ALA A 39 -8.46 1.28 3.26
C ALA A 39 -9.64 0.44 3.80
N PRO A 40 -10.13 0.60 5.05
CA PRO A 40 -11.29 -0.16 5.53
C PRO A 40 -12.57 0.19 4.76
N VAL A 41 -12.75 1.45 4.36
CA VAL A 41 -13.90 1.87 3.53
C VAL A 41 -13.86 1.16 2.18
N LEU A 42 -12.69 1.11 1.53
CA LEU A 42 -12.49 0.38 0.28
C LEU A 42 -12.66 -1.13 0.45
N GLY A 43 -12.17 -1.70 1.56
CA GLY A 43 -12.33 -3.12 1.88
C GLY A 43 -13.80 -3.50 2.04
N VAL A 44 -14.57 -2.72 2.81
CA VAL A 44 -16.02 -2.92 2.95
C VAL A 44 -16.73 -2.75 1.61
N ALA A 45 -16.39 -1.73 0.83
CA ALA A 45 -16.96 -1.52 -0.50
C ALA A 45 -16.70 -2.71 -1.44
N LEU A 46 -15.47 -3.24 -1.47
CA LEU A 46 -15.12 -4.43 -2.25
C LEU A 46 -15.93 -5.65 -1.85
N VAL A 47 -16.11 -5.88 -0.54
CA VAL A 47 -16.93 -7.00 -0.04
C VAL A 47 -18.40 -6.82 -0.41
N VAL A 48 -18.98 -5.64 -0.16
CA VAL A 48 -20.40 -5.37 -0.44
C VAL A 48 -20.70 -5.46 -1.93
N VAL A 49 -19.88 -4.83 -2.78
CA VAL A 49 -20.05 -4.90 -4.23
C VAL A 49 -19.82 -6.32 -4.72
N GLY A 50 -18.76 -6.97 -4.25
CA GLY A 50 -18.39 -8.34 -4.61
C GLY A 50 -19.48 -9.38 -4.32
N LEU A 51 -20.12 -9.29 -3.15
CA LEU A 51 -21.21 -10.19 -2.75
C LEU A 51 -22.51 -9.92 -3.52
N ARG A 52 -22.68 -8.71 -4.07
CA ARG A 52 -23.82 -8.36 -4.92
C ARG A 52 -23.62 -8.69 -6.40
N LEU A 53 -22.47 -9.23 -6.78
CA LEU A 53 -22.23 -9.64 -8.17
C LEU A 53 -23.11 -10.84 -8.52
N PRO A 54 -23.58 -10.95 -9.77
CA PRO A 54 -24.38 -12.09 -10.21
C PRO A 54 -23.66 -13.43 -10.02
N THR A 55 -22.32 -13.41 -9.94
CA THR A 55 -21.46 -14.58 -9.75
C THR A 55 -21.37 -15.07 -8.31
N SER A 56 -22.02 -14.41 -7.35
CA SER A 56 -21.86 -14.68 -5.92
C SER A 56 -22.27 -16.09 -5.48
N TYR A 57 -23.10 -16.78 -6.25
CA TYR A 57 -23.46 -18.19 -6.02
C TYR A 57 -22.27 -19.15 -6.22
N HIS A 58 -21.21 -18.74 -6.91
CA HIS A 58 -20.07 -19.60 -7.22
C HIS A 58 -18.97 -19.46 -6.16
N PRO A 59 -18.42 -20.56 -5.59
CA PRO A 59 -17.40 -20.48 -4.54
C PRO A 59 -16.12 -19.75 -4.98
N ILE A 60 -15.78 -19.83 -6.27
CA ILE A 60 -14.67 -19.07 -6.87
C ILE A 60 -14.89 -17.55 -6.72
N SER A 61 -16.14 -17.07 -6.78
CA SER A 61 -16.46 -15.66 -6.59
C SER A 61 -16.16 -15.22 -5.16
N ALA A 62 -16.47 -16.06 -4.16
CA ALA A 62 -16.14 -15.78 -2.76
C ALA A 62 -14.62 -15.68 -2.54
N ILE A 63 -13.83 -16.55 -3.17
CA ILE A 63 -12.36 -16.46 -3.17
C ILE A 63 -11.90 -15.15 -3.81
N GLY A 64 -12.48 -14.75 -4.94
CA GLY A 64 -12.18 -13.48 -5.59
C GLY A 64 -12.45 -12.27 -4.70
N VAL A 65 -13.59 -12.27 -3.98
CA VAL A 65 -13.95 -11.22 -3.02
C VAL A 65 -13.01 -11.19 -1.82
N MET A 66 -12.64 -12.36 -1.29
CA MET A 66 -11.65 -12.48 -0.21
C MET A 66 -10.30 -11.90 -0.63
N MET A 67 -9.84 -12.18 -1.86
CA MET A 67 -8.61 -11.61 -2.42
C MET A 67 -8.71 -10.09 -2.58
N GLY A 68 -9.87 -9.56 -2.96
CA GLY A 68 -10.12 -8.12 -2.99
C GLY A 68 -10.03 -7.48 -1.59
N ALA A 69 -10.66 -8.09 -0.58
CA ALA A 69 -10.56 -7.64 0.80
C ALA A 69 -9.12 -7.69 1.32
N LEU A 70 -8.37 -8.73 0.96
CA LEU A 70 -6.96 -8.88 1.30
C LEU A 70 -6.11 -7.78 0.65
N ALA A 71 -6.40 -7.37 -0.59
CA ALA A 71 -5.75 -6.21 -1.22
C ALA A 71 -5.95 -4.92 -0.42
N ALA A 72 -7.15 -4.69 0.14
CA ALA A 72 -7.41 -3.55 1.02
C ALA A 72 -6.66 -3.64 2.35
N LEU A 73 -6.44 -4.84 2.89
CA LEU A 73 -5.58 -5.04 4.06
C LEU A 73 -4.13 -4.65 3.78
N TRP A 74 -3.58 -5.05 2.63
CA TRP A 74 -2.23 -4.62 2.21
C TRP A 74 -2.12 -3.09 2.08
N LEU A 75 -3.18 -2.43 1.62
CA LEU A 75 -3.27 -0.96 1.58
C LEU A 75 -3.29 -0.34 2.98
N LEU A 76 -4.06 -0.90 3.91
CA LEU A 76 -4.10 -0.47 5.31
C LEU A 76 -2.69 -0.51 5.93
N LEU A 77 -2.00 -1.64 5.76
CA LEU A 77 -0.61 -1.82 6.22
C LEU A 77 0.35 -0.82 5.56
N SER A 78 0.11 -0.47 4.30
CA SER A 78 0.90 0.55 3.60
C SER A 78 0.70 1.94 4.22
N GLY A 79 -0.54 2.31 4.55
CA GLY A 79 -0.87 3.56 5.22
C GLY A 79 -0.27 3.68 6.63
N THR A 80 -0.35 2.61 7.43
CA THR A 80 0.25 2.58 8.78
C THR A 80 1.78 2.63 8.72
N THR A 81 2.39 1.90 7.78
CA THR A 81 3.86 1.94 7.56
C THR A 81 4.32 3.34 7.15
N LEU A 82 3.59 4.01 6.24
CA LEU A 82 3.90 5.38 5.83
C LEU A 82 3.74 6.38 6.98
N THR A 83 2.72 6.20 7.82
CA THR A 83 2.54 7.00 9.04
C THR A 83 3.73 6.82 9.99
N GLY A 84 4.20 5.59 10.16
CA GLY A 84 5.38 5.26 10.95
C GLY A 84 6.69 5.83 10.40
N ALA A 85 6.80 6.03 9.09
CA ALA A 85 7.99 6.57 8.42
C ALA A 85 8.39 7.97 8.91
N ARG A 86 7.48 8.72 9.55
CA ARG A 86 7.78 10.00 10.22
C ARG A 86 8.89 9.90 11.27
N SER A 87 9.04 8.71 11.87
CA SER A 87 10.03 8.42 12.91
C SER A 87 11.45 8.18 12.36
N SER A 88 11.59 8.01 11.04
CA SER A 88 12.90 7.90 10.37
C SER A 88 13.65 9.22 10.27
N VAL A 89 12.99 10.33 10.63
CA VAL A 89 13.57 11.68 10.65
C VAL A 89 13.60 12.17 12.09
N HIS A 90 14.80 12.39 12.64
CA HIS A 90 15.00 12.90 14.00
C HIS A 90 16.13 13.92 14.06
N GLY A 91 15.93 15.03 14.78
CA GLY A 91 16.99 16.03 15.04
C GLY A 91 17.73 16.56 13.80
N GLY A 92 17.06 16.71 12.65
CA GLY A 92 17.71 17.15 11.40
C GLY A 92 18.54 16.06 10.69
N HIS A 93 18.36 14.80 11.08
CA HIS A 93 19.01 13.65 10.45
C HIS A 93 17.96 12.67 9.90
N LEU A 94 18.28 12.08 8.76
CA LEU A 94 17.54 10.98 8.15
C LEU A 94 18.30 9.68 8.42
N ASP A 95 17.63 8.70 9.04
CA ASP A 95 18.15 7.35 9.16
C ASP A 95 17.94 6.61 7.83
N VAL A 96 19.03 6.43 7.08
CA VAL A 96 18.99 5.81 5.75
C VAL A 96 18.68 4.32 5.82
N ASN A 97 19.08 3.64 6.90
CA ASN A 97 18.78 2.22 7.10
C ASN A 97 17.28 2.03 7.32
N ARG A 98 16.69 2.81 8.23
CA ARG A 98 15.24 2.77 8.49
C ARG A 98 14.42 3.22 7.29
N ALA A 99 14.88 4.24 6.57
CA ALA A 99 14.29 4.68 5.32
C ALA A 99 14.35 3.59 4.22
N GLY A 100 15.47 2.87 4.13
CA GLY A 100 15.66 1.74 3.21
C GLY A 100 14.71 0.58 3.52
N VAL A 101 14.63 0.18 4.79
CA VAL A 101 13.69 -0.86 5.26
C VAL A 101 12.25 -0.44 4.98
N THR A 102 11.87 0.79 5.33
CA THR A 102 10.54 1.35 5.06
C THR A 102 10.19 1.23 3.57
N LYS A 103 11.09 1.63 2.66
CA LYS A 103 10.90 1.52 1.21
C LYS A 103 10.72 0.07 0.74
N ARG A 104 11.50 -0.87 1.28
CA ARG A 104 11.37 -2.31 0.94
C ARG A 104 10.05 -2.88 1.42
N VAL A 105 9.64 -2.57 2.65
CA VAL A 105 8.37 -3.00 3.22
C VAL A 105 7.21 -2.44 2.39
N LEU A 106 7.17 -1.13 2.11
CA LEU A 106 6.13 -0.55 1.25
C LEU A 106 6.13 -1.16 -0.16
N GLY A 107 7.29 -1.49 -0.72
CA GLY A 107 7.37 -2.19 -2.00
C GLY A 107 6.76 -3.59 -1.95
N ALA A 108 7.04 -4.36 -0.90
CA ALA A 108 6.44 -5.67 -0.68
C ALA A 108 4.93 -5.60 -0.44
N LEU A 109 4.47 -4.64 0.37
CA LEU A 109 3.04 -4.41 0.62
C LEU A 109 2.30 -4.04 -0.67
N TRP A 110 2.89 -3.16 -1.49
CA TRP A 110 2.33 -2.81 -2.80
C TRP A 110 2.30 -4.01 -3.74
N GLY A 111 3.38 -4.80 -3.81
CA GLY A 111 3.42 -6.05 -4.58
C GLY A 111 2.34 -7.05 -4.13
N GLY A 112 2.12 -7.20 -2.83
CA GLY A 112 1.04 -8.01 -2.26
C GLY A 112 -0.35 -7.52 -2.67
N ALA A 113 -0.59 -6.20 -2.62
CA ALA A 113 -1.85 -5.61 -3.08
C ALA A 113 -2.09 -5.84 -4.57
N VAL A 114 -1.06 -5.67 -5.41
CA VAL A 114 -1.12 -5.95 -6.86
C VAL A 114 -1.42 -7.42 -7.12
N PHE A 115 -0.71 -8.33 -6.45
CA PHE A 115 -0.93 -9.77 -6.60
C PHE A 115 -2.37 -10.14 -6.23
N CYS A 116 -2.87 -9.68 -5.08
CA CYS A 116 -4.22 -9.96 -4.64
C CYS A 116 -5.28 -9.39 -5.60
N ALA A 117 -5.10 -8.15 -6.08
CA ALA A 117 -6.01 -7.53 -7.04
C ALA A 117 -5.99 -8.24 -8.40
N ALA A 118 -4.81 -8.64 -8.89
CA ALA A 118 -4.67 -9.39 -10.14
C ALA A 118 -5.32 -10.78 -10.03
N SER A 119 -5.11 -11.50 -8.93
CA SER A 119 -5.80 -12.77 -8.68
C SER A 119 -7.31 -12.60 -8.61
N ALA A 120 -7.81 -11.60 -7.88
CA ALA A 120 -9.24 -11.32 -7.80
C ALA A 120 -9.85 -11.02 -9.19
N CYS A 121 -9.16 -10.19 -9.99
CA CYS A 121 -9.54 -9.87 -11.36
C CYS A 121 -9.55 -11.13 -12.24
N PHE A 122 -8.48 -11.92 -12.20
CA PHE A 122 -8.36 -13.17 -12.96
C PHE A 122 -9.50 -14.13 -12.63
N LEU A 123 -9.76 -14.40 -11.35
CA LEU A 123 -10.85 -15.28 -10.93
C LEU A 123 -12.21 -14.80 -11.44
N HIS A 124 -12.43 -13.49 -11.44
CA HIS A 124 -13.67 -12.90 -11.94
C HIS A 124 -13.82 -13.08 -13.46
N LEU A 125 -12.77 -12.79 -14.22
CA LEU A 125 -12.74 -13.02 -15.67
C LEU A 125 -12.91 -14.49 -16.03
N MET A 126 -12.32 -15.39 -15.24
CA MET A 126 -12.45 -16.83 -15.41
C MET A 126 -13.91 -17.27 -15.25
N ILE A 127 -14.63 -16.74 -14.25
CA ILE A 127 -16.06 -17.04 -14.06
C ILE A 127 -16.90 -16.50 -15.23
N LEU A 128 -16.60 -15.30 -15.73
CA LEU A 128 -17.33 -14.70 -16.85
C LEU A 128 -17.17 -15.48 -18.16
N ASN A 129 -16.00 -16.10 -18.38
CA ASN A 129 -15.66 -16.78 -19.63
C ASN A 129 -15.85 -18.31 -19.61
N SER A 130 -15.80 -18.96 -18.44
CA SER A 130 -15.75 -20.42 -18.32
C SER A 130 -17.09 -21.09 -17.93
N GLY A 131 -18.19 -20.34 -17.86
CA GLY A 131 -19.49 -20.84 -17.41
C GLY A 131 -20.42 -21.32 -18.55
N PRO A 132 -21.26 -22.36 -18.34
CA PRO A 132 -22.32 -22.75 -19.29
C PRO A 132 -23.43 -21.70 -19.43
N ARG A 133 -23.48 -20.71 -18.53
CA ARG A 133 -24.26 -19.48 -18.68
C ARG A 133 -23.27 -18.33 -18.79
N GLN A 134 -23.16 -17.72 -19.97
CA GLN A 134 -22.43 -16.46 -20.13
C GLN A 134 -23.12 -15.41 -19.26
N VAL A 135 -22.45 -15.02 -18.17
CA VAL A 135 -22.97 -13.95 -17.30
C VAL A 135 -22.60 -12.62 -17.97
N PRO A 136 -23.57 -11.76 -18.32
CA PRO A 136 -23.27 -10.50 -18.97
C PRO A 136 -22.40 -9.62 -18.06
N PHE A 137 -21.48 -8.88 -18.65
CA PHE A 137 -20.68 -7.91 -17.93
C PHE A 137 -21.60 -6.80 -17.38
N THR A 138 -21.72 -6.73 -16.06
CA THR A 138 -22.63 -5.79 -15.39
C THR A 138 -21.89 -4.55 -14.90
N ALA A 139 -22.64 -3.46 -14.64
CA ALA A 139 -22.09 -2.27 -13.98
C ALA A 139 -21.45 -2.59 -12.62
N GLY A 140 -21.96 -3.60 -11.90
CA GLY A 140 -21.37 -4.07 -10.64
C GLY A 140 -19.98 -4.67 -10.84
N ALA A 141 -19.78 -5.46 -11.90
CA ALA A 141 -18.46 -6.03 -12.22
C ALA A 141 -17.46 -4.93 -12.58
N ALA A 142 -17.90 -3.93 -13.37
CA ALA A 142 -17.09 -2.75 -13.68
C ALA A 142 -16.70 -1.98 -12.40
N ALA A 143 -17.65 -1.75 -11.50
CA ALA A 143 -17.40 -1.07 -10.23
C ALA A 143 -16.42 -1.85 -9.34
N TYR A 144 -16.54 -3.18 -9.27
CA TYR A 144 -15.63 -4.04 -8.52
C TYR A 144 -14.19 -3.96 -9.05
N LEU A 145 -14.01 -4.05 -10.38
CA LEU A 145 -12.72 -3.93 -11.02
C LEU A 145 -12.11 -2.53 -10.83
N ALA A 146 -12.94 -1.48 -10.91
CA ALA A 146 -12.51 -0.11 -10.64
C ALA A 146 -12.03 0.05 -9.19
N LEU A 147 -12.74 -0.51 -8.21
CA LEU A 147 -12.32 -0.49 -6.81
C LEU A 147 -10.98 -1.20 -6.59
N LEU A 148 -10.76 -2.36 -7.22
CA LEU A 148 -9.47 -3.05 -7.18
C LEU A 148 -8.34 -2.18 -7.75
N ALA A 149 -8.60 -1.52 -8.89
CA ALA A 149 -7.64 -0.60 -9.50
C ALA A 149 -7.32 0.58 -8.56
N VAL A 150 -8.33 1.17 -7.92
CA VAL A 150 -8.14 2.25 -6.93
C VAL A 150 -7.25 1.79 -5.77
N VAL A 151 -7.47 0.58 -5.23
CA VAL A 151 -6.63 0.04 -4.16
C VAL A 151 -5.17 -0.09 -4.60
N VAL A 152 -4.93 -0.63 -5.80
CA VAL A 152 -3.57 -0.76 -6.36
C VAL A 152 -2.91 0.59 -6.57
N LEU A 153 -3.65 1.58 -7.11
CA LEU A 153 -3.15 2.92 -7.36
C LEU A 153 -2.80 3.63 -6.05
N LEU A 154 -3.64 3.55 -5.03
CA LEU A 154 -3.38 4.14 -3.72
C LEU A 154 -2.17 3.49 -3.03
N GLY A 155 -1.99 2.17 -3.16
CA GLY A 155 -0.79 1.48 -2.70
C GLY A 155 0.46 1.96 -3.44
N GLY A 156 0.35 2.17 -4.75
CA GLY A 156 1.41 2.74 -5.57
C GLY A 156 1.76 4.17 -5.13
N VAL A 157 0.77 5.02 -4.88
CA VAL A 157 0.98 6.37 -4.33
C VAL A 157 1.75 6.31 -3.02
N ALA A 158 1.39 5.39 -2.10
CA ALA A 158 2.12 5.21 -0.85
C ALA A 158 3.60 4.85 -1.10
N PHE A 159 3.86 3.89 -1.98
CA PHE A 159 5.21 3.45 -2.31
C PHE A 159 6.05 4.55 -2.97
N PHE A 160 5.51 5.22 -3.99
CA PHE A 160 6.22 6.27 -4.72
C PHE A 160 6.44 7.53 -3.87
N THR A 161 5.48 7.90 -3.03
CA THR A 161 5.66 9.00 -2.07
C THR A 161 6.74 8.67 -1.05
N ALA A 162 6.75 7.46 -0.48
CA ALA A 162 7.83 7.01 0.40
C ALA A 162 9.18 7.03 -0.32
N ARG A 163 9.24 6.54 -1.57
CA ARG A 163 10.47 6.51 -2.38
C ARG A 163 11.01 7.92 -2.63
N ALA A 164 10.16 8.87 -3.01
CA ALA A 164 10.56 10.25 -3.28
C ALA A 164 10.97 11.01 -2.01
N LEU A 165 10.21 10.84 -0.92
CA LEU A 165 10.49 11.53 0.35
C LEU A 165 11.76 11.01 1.02
N LEU A 166 11.99 9.71 0.96
CA LEU A 166 13.08 9.01 1.65
C LEU A 166 14.32 8.78 0.76
N ASP A 167 14.47 9.49 -0.35
CA ASP A 167 15.67 9.40 -1.19
C ASP A 167 16.83 10.23 -0.58
N PRO A 168 17.94 9.60 -0.18
CA PRO A 168 19.12 10.32 0.32
C PRO A 168 19.79 11.18 -0.76
N ARG A 169 19.65 10.87 -2.06
CA ARG A 169 20.30 11.64 -3.13
C ARG A 169 19.76 13.06 -3.26
N ALA A 170 18.49 13.27 -2.89
CA ALA A 170 17.91 14.60 -2.80
C ALA A 170 18.48 15.41 -1.60
N ALA A 171 19.26 14.79 -0.70
CA ALA A 171 19.90 15.49 0.44
C ALA A 171 21.30 16.03 0.11
N GLY A 172 21.99 15.41 -0.85
CA GLY A 172 23.37 15.73 -1.22
C GLY A 172 23.55 16.97 -2.11
N ARG A 173 22.49 17.72 -2.45
CA ARG A 173 22.58 19.00 -3.19
C ARG A 173 22.42 20.22 -2.29
N ALA A 174 22.82 20.13 -1.02
CA ALA A 174 23.05 21.34 -0.24
C ALA A 174 24.45 21.87 -0.60
N PRO A 175 24.60 23.11 -1.09
CA PRO A 175 25.92 23.70 -1.29
C PRO A 175 26.64 23.69 0.06
N ALA A 176 27.90 23.24 0.05
CA ALA A 176 28.79 23.42 1.18
C ALA A 176 28.87 24.93 1.46
N ALA A 177 28.33 25.34 2.61
CA ALA A 177 28.50 26.67 3.17
C ALA A 177 29.66 26.61 4.16
#